data_AF-A0A7S3Y4M1-F1
#
_entry.id   AF-A0A7S3Y4M1-F1
#
_cell.length_a   1.000
_cell.length_b   1.000
_cell.length_c   1.000
_cell.angle_alpha   90.00
_cell.angle_beta   90.00
_cell.angle_gamma   90.00
#
_symmetry.space_group_name_H-M   'P 1'
#
loop_
_entity.id
_entity.type
_entity.pdbx_description
1 polymer ?
#
loop_
_entity_poly.entity_id
_entity_poly.type
_entity_poly.pdbx_seq_one_letter_code
_entity_poly.pdbx_strand_id
1 'polypeptide(L)'
;SAGEERIRQERREQVAAVLLQCKWRQHTSHSTLARLQQDRIEEIAAVLLQSKWRQRTAQSTLAQLRQEQKDREFAVLLLQCAYRCYNARVKMVHIRRNHKEMSDAAVLIQSMIRKQMAKKYAHELKSKRDVLSRQRAAALSIQCWWRCCLVQRQMRIRQVECSHHEAALTLQCALRRYAAYQQAVQRRNGTVKIQSWYRGSKSRAKTRRYLEESRRIRQEVSRVEAATKIQRFYREQQRPLSNLAEDDSKEFNHISYGDALTELPSLLSEMNATSGHTRVASYAPTEVLAPSQCYIQTGAPTEVAPTARGTPSIQDNTSGDLFLGQDRNTLKSLHAVLSDQEEASQLENASVCSGTFSSTTWNSAEEEKSSGKATPFTQNTWSSRVSNLSLAESFAPLMAKGGNLAGFMAPAAADVSRLYSEEVAPIRKALAQERERTVELQRKVLFLEAALASQTAQGPNTAYSASTHQNLALELRRASAELARMNSGPDNGRPQSTAEENKGH
;
A
#
# COMPACT_ATOMS: atom_id res chain seq x y z
N SER A 1 -95.99 -147.08 -48.07
CA SER A 1 -96.07 -145.81 -47.32
C SER A 1 -94.72 -145.37 -46.74
N ALA A 2 -93.82 -146.26 -46.29
CA ALA A 2 -92.52 -145.89 -45.69
C ALA A 2 -91.50 -145.19 -46.64
N GLY A 3 -91.57 -145.41 -47.96
CA GLY A 3 -90.66 -144.76 -48.92
C GLY A 3 -90.93 -143.27 -49.14
N GLU A 4 -92.19 -142.82 -49.02
CA GLU A 4 -92.54 -141.40 -49.18
C GLU A 4 -92.12 -140.54 -47.99
N GLU A 5 -92.10 -141.10 -46.78
CA GLU A 5 -91.64 -140.38 -45.59
C GLU A 5 -90.13 -140.13 -45.62
N ARG A 6 -89.33 -141.07 -46.13
CA ARG A 6 -87.89 -140.87 -46.36
C ARG A 6 -87.63 -139.73 -47.35
N ILE A 7 -88.36 -139.70 -48.47
CA ILE A 7 -88.23 -138.62 -49.47
C ILE A 7 -88.68 -137.27 -48.90
N ARG A 8 -89.74 -137.23 -48.07
CA ARG A 8 -90.16 -136.00 -47.37
C ARG A 8 -89.12 -135.55 -46.35
N GLN A 9 -88.45 -136.47 -45.67
CA GLN A 9 -87.42 -136.17 -44.70
C GLN A 9 -86.13 -135.69 -45.37
N GLU A 10 -85.67 -136.34 -46.44
CA GLU A 10 -84.54 -135.85 -47.26
C GLU A 10 -84.84 -134.47 -47.86
N ARG A 11 -86.06 -134.20 -48.32
CA ARG A 11 -86.46 -132.86 -48.77
C ARG A 11 -86.44 -131.83 -47.65
N ARG A 12 -86.86 -132.20 -46.43
CA ARG A 12 -86.76 -131.32 -45.25
C ARG A 12 -85.31 -131.05 -44.85
N GLU A 13 -84.44 -132.06 -44.93
CA GLU A 13 -83.00 -131.93 -44.65
C GLU A 13 -82.30 -131.08 -45.71
N GLN A 14 -82.64 -131.24 -47.00
CA GLN A 14 -82.15 -130.39 -48.08
C GLN A 14 -82.64 -128.95 -47.93
N VAL A 15 -83.92 -128.73 -47.59
CA VAL A 15 -84.47 -127.40 -47.31
C VAL A 15 -83.81 -126.79 -46.07
N ALA A 16 -83.59 -127.56 -45.00
CA ALA A 16 -82.89 -127.10 -43.80
C ALA A 16 -81.42 -126.76 -44.09
N ALA A 17 -80.74 -127.54 -44.92
CA ALA A 17 -79.37 -127.28 -45.36
C ALA A 17 -79.28 -125.98 -46.19
N VAL A 18 -80.22 -125.76 -47.12
CA VAL A 18 -80.31 -124.51 -47.88
C VAL A 18 -80.62 -123.33 -46.97
N LEU A 19 -81.53 -123.47 -46.01
CA LEU A 19 -81.84 -122.41 -45.03
C LEU A 19 -80.64 -122.10 -44.13
N LEU A 20 -79.89 -123.11 -43.67
CA LEU A 20 -78.64 -122.92 -42.92
C LEU A 20 -77.57 -122.23 -43.77
N GLN A 21 -77.41 -122.61 -45.04
CA GLN A 21 -76.49 -121.94 -45.96
C GLN A 21 -76.91 -120.49 -46.23
N CYS A 22 -78.20 -120.22 -46.44
CA CYS A 22 -78.73 -118.86 -46.60
C CYS A 22 -78.52 -118.02 -45.33
N LYS A 23 -78.80 -118.59 -44.15
CA LYS A 23 -78.60 -117.91 -42.87
C LYS A 23 -77.13 -117.65 -42.57
N TRP A 24 -76.25 -118.60 -42.90
CA TRP A 24 -74.80 -118.44 -42.77
C TRP A 24 -74.29 -117.35 -43.72
N ARG A 25 -74.68 -117.36 -45.00
CA ARG A 25 -74.33 -116.30 -45.97
C ARG A 25 -74.84 -114.91 -45.54
N GLN A 26 -76.06 -114.86 -45.01
CA GLN A 26 -76.63 -113.64 -44.46
C GLN A 26 -75.84 -113.16 -43.23
N HIS A 27 -75.52 -114.06 -42.30
CA HIS A 27 -74.71 -113.74 -41.13
C HIS A 27 -73.30 -113.27 -41.51
N THR A 28 -72.62 -113.95 -42.44
CA THR A 28 -71.30 -113.53 -42.93
C THR A 28 -71.38 -112.16 -43.60
N SER A 29 -72.40 -111.92 -44.43
CA SER A 29 -72.60 -110.61 -45.08
C SER A 29 -72.85 -109.48 -44.08
N HIS A 30 -73.67 -109.72 -43.05
CA HIS A 30 -73.89 -108.72 -42.00
C HIS A 30 -72.65 -108.53 -41.12
N SER A 31 -71.91 -109.59 -40.82
CA SER A 31 -70.66 -109.49 -40.05
C SER A 31 -69.57 -108.74 -40.81
N THR A 32 -69.42 -108.98 -42.12
CA THR A 32 -68.51 -108.20 -42.97
C THR A 32 -68.96 -106.75 -43.09
N LEU A 33 -70.26 -106.50 -43.23
CA LEU A 33 -70.79 -105.13 -43.31
C LEU A 33 -70.62 -104.37 -41.98
N ALA A 34 -70.84 -105.04 -40.83
CA ALA A 34 -70.59 -104.46 -39.52
C ALA A 34 -69.11 -104.16 -39.28
N ARG A 35 -68.20 -105.05 -39.72
CA ARG A 35 -66.74 -104.78 -39.70
C ARG A 35 -66.37 -103.59 -40.57
N LEU A 36 -66.85 -103.53 -41.82
CA LEU A 36 -66.59 -102.39 -42.70
C LEU A 36 -67.17 -101.07 -42.16
N GLN A 37 -68.32 -101.12 -41.48
CA GLN A 37 -68.87 -99.95 -40.79
C GLN A 37 -68.00 -99.52 -39.61
N GLN A 38 -67.51 -100.48 -38.82
CA GLN A 38 -66.59 -100.23 -37.72
C GLN A 38 -65.27 -99.66 -38.22
N ASP A 39 -64.66 -100.26 -39.25
CA ASP A 39 -63.43 -99.77 -39.89
C ASP A 39 -63.62 -98.34 -40.42
N ARG A 40 -64.77 -98.05 -41.05
CA ARG A 40 -65.10 -96.69 -41.50
C ARG A 40 -65.25 -95.70 -40.34
N ILE A 41 -65.86 -96.12 -39.23
CA ILE A 41 -65.97 -95.28 -38.02
C ILE A 41 -64.58 -95.02 -37.44
N GLU A 42 -63.72 -96.03 -37.38
CA GLU A 42 -62.34 -95.92 -36.89
C GLU A 42 -61.48 -95.03 -37.79
N GLU A 43 -61.59 -95.15 -39.11
CA GLU A 43 -60.94 -94.27 -40.08
C GLU A 43 -61.39 -92.82 -39.92
N ILE A 44 -62.71 -92.58 -39.83
CA ILE A 44 -63.25 -91.24 -39.61
C ILE A 44 -62.77 -90.67 -38.27
N ALA A 45 -62.78 -91.47 -37.20
CA ALA A 45 -62.29 -91.07 -35.89
C ALA A 45 -60.78 -90.74 -35.92
N ALA A 46 -59.97 -91.54 -36.62
CA ALA A 46 -58.55 -91.29 -36.78
C ALA A 46 -58.29 -89.98 -37.54
N VAL A 47 -59.02 -89.71 -38.63
CA VAL A 47 -58.92 -88.45 -39.38
C VAL A 47 -59.35 -87.24 -38.52
N LEU A 48 -60.41 -87.36 -37.74
CA LEU A 48 -60.84 -86.31 -36.81
C LEU A 48 -59.81 -86.06 -35.71
N LEU A 49 -59.23 -87.11 -35.13
CA LEU A 49 -58.19 -86.98 -34.11
C LEU A 49 -56.92 -86.34 -34.70
N GLN A 50 -56.47 -86.79 -35.87
CA GLN A 50 -55.31 -86.22 -36.56
C GLN A 50 -55.53 -84.75 -36.94
N SER A 51 -56.70 -84.41 -37.48
CA SER A 51 -57.03 -83.02 -37.82
C SER A 51 -57.07 -82.13 -36.57
N LYS A 52 -57.65 -82.61 -35.46
CA LYS A 52 -57.68 -81.88 -34.19
C LYS A 52 -56.27 -81.70 -33.60
N TRP A 53 -55.44 -82.73 -33.65
CA TRP A 53 -54.05 -82.67 -33.19
C TRP A 53 -53.22 -81.69 -34.03
N ARG A 54 -53.34 -81.71 -35.35
CA ARG A 54 -52.69 -80.73 -36.25
C ARG A 54 -53.18 -79.32 -35.98
N GLN A 55 -54.49 -79.11 -35.79
CA GLN A 55 -55.06 -77.82 -35.44
C GLN A 55 -54.48 -77.29 -34.12
N ARG A 56 -54.43 -78.12 -33.07
CA ARG A 56 -53.89 -77.73 -31.76
C ARG A 56 -52.40 -77.40 -31.84
N THR A 57 -51.65 -78.20 -32.59
CA THR A 57 -50.20 -77.97 -32.81
C THR A 57 -49.97 -76.65 -33.54
N ALA A 58 -50.72 -76.39 -34.62
CA ALA A 58 -50.65 -75.12 -35.35
C ALA A 58 -51.09 -73.92 -34.51
N GLN A 59 -52.11 -74.05 -33.66
CA GLN A 59 -52.51 -72.99 -32.73
C GLN A 59 -51.45 -72.73 -31.66
N SER A 60 -50.81 -73.78 -31.14
CA SER A 60 -49.72 -73.65 -30.18
C SER A 60 -48.50 -72.97 -30.79
N THR A 61 -48.08 -73.36 -32.00
CA THR A 61 -46.95 -72.73 -32.69
C THR A 61 -47.25 -71.28 -33.05
N LEU A 62 -48.47 -70.96 -33.49
CA LEU A 62 -48.88 -69.57 -33.73
C LEU A 62 -48.91 -68.74 -32.43
N ALA A 63 -49.34 -69.31 -31.31
CA ALA A 63 -49.31 -68.64 -30.01
C ALA A 63 -47.86 -68.37 -29.56
N GLN A 64 -46.96 -69.33 -29.74
CA GLN A 64 -45.53 -69.18 -29.47
C GLN A 64 -44.90 -68.08 -30.34
N LEU A 65 -45.13 -68.10 -31.64
CA LEU A 65 -44.60 -67.07 -32.55
C LEU A 65 -45.12 -65.66 -32.22
N ARG A 66 -46.39 -65.54 -31.82
CA ARG A 66 -46.95 -64.26 -31.34
C ARG A 66 -46.31 -63.80 -30.02
N GLN A 67 -46.02 -64.74 -29.12
CA GLN A 67 -45.33 -64.41 -27.87
C GLN A 67 -43.90 -63.97 -28.13
N GLU A 68 -43.15 -64.70 -28.96
CA GLU A 68 -41.80 -64.32 -29.37
C GLU A 68 -41.77 -62.94 -30.05
N GLN A 69 -42.78 -62.62 -30.87
CA GLN A 69 -42.88 -61.29 -31.47
C GLN A 69 -43.07 -60.21 -30.40
N LYS A 70 -43.97 -60.41 -29.43
CA LYS A 70 -44.16 -59.48 -28.30
C LYS A 70 -42.89 -59.34 -27.45
N ASP A 71 -42.18 -60.44 -27.21
CA ASP A 71 -40.94 -60.43 -26.44
C ASP A 71 -39.84 -59.67 -27.19
N ARG A 72 -39.76 -59.80 -28.53
CA ARG A 72 -38.85 -58.99 -29.37
C ARG A 72 -39.22 -57.51 -29.32
N GLU A 73 -40.49 -57.16 -29.45
CA GLU A 73 -40.96 -55.77 -29.36
C GLU A 73 -40.64 -55.17 -27.97
N PHE A 74 -40.88 -55.94 -26.90
CA PHE A 74 -40.54 -55.56 -25.53
C PHE A 74 -39.02 -55.40 -25.33
N ALA A 75 -38.21 -56.30 -25.87
CA ALA A 75 -36.75 -56.20 -25.82
C ALA A 75 -36.23 -54.94 -26.56
N VAL A 76 -36.81 -54.60 -27.71
CA VAL A 76 -36.49 -53.36 -28.43
C VAL A 76 -36.87 -52.13 -27.59
N LEU A 77 -38.03 -52.12 -26.95
CA LEU A 77 -38.44 -51.03 -26.06
C LEU A 77 -37.49 -50.88 -24.86
N LEU A 78 -37.07 -51.98 -24.23
CA LEU A 78 -36.09 -51.95 -23.15
C LEU A 78 -34.74 -51.40 -23.62
N LEU A 79 -34.26 -51.82 -24.79
CA LEU A 79 -33.01 -51.33 -25.36
C LEU A 79 -33.10 -49.83 -25.70
N GLN A 80 -34.21 -49.38 -26.27
CA GLN A 80 -34.45 -47.96 -26.55
C GLN A 80 -34.51 -47.13 -25.26
N CYS A 81 -35.16 -47.64 -24.22
CA CYS A 81 -35.21 -47.00 -22.91
C CYS A 81 -33.80 -46.87 -22.30
N ALA A 82 -33.04 -47.97 -22.27
CA ALA A 82 -31.66 -47.99 -21.78
C ALA A 82 -30.76 -47.03 -22.56
N TYR A 83 -30.88 -47.00 -23.88
CA TYR A 83 -30.13 -46.08 -24.75
C TYR A 83 -30.47 -44.60 -24.48
N ARG A 84 -31.76 -44.26 -24.32
CA ARG A 84 -32.18 -42.90 -23.96
C ARG A 84 -31.65 -42.48 -22.59
N CYS A 85 -31.71 -43.37 -21.60
CA CYS A 85 -31.13 -43.12 -20.27
C CYS A 85 -29.60 -42.94 -20.33
N TYR A 86 -28.89 -43.77 -21.10
CA TYR A 86 -27.45 -43.65 -21.31
C TYR A 86 -27.09 -42.30 -21.95
N ASN A 87 -27.76 -41.92 -23.04
CA ASN A 87 -27.53 -40.65 -23.71
C ASN A 87 -27.82 -39.44 -22.81
N ALA A 88 -28.89 -39.49 -22.01
CA ALA A 88 -29.19 -38.45 -21.03
C ALA A 88 -28.06 -38.31 -20.00
N ARG A 89 -27.54 -39.43 -19.48
CA ARG A 89 -26.40 -39.43 -18.53
C ARG A 89 -25.14 -38.85 -19.17
N VAL A 90 -24.79 -39.27 -20.39
CA VAL A 90 -23.61 -38.75 -21.11
C VAL A 90 -23.74 -37.24 -21.36
N LYS A 91 -24.91 -36.78 -21.82
CA LYS A 91 -25.17 -35.33 -22.01
C LYS A 91 -25.07 -34.56 -20.70
N MET A 92 -25.62 -35.07 -19.60
CA MET A 92 -25.52 -34.44 -18.28
C MET A 92 -24.07 -34.35 -17.79
N VAL A 93 -23.26 -35.40 -18.00
CA VAL A 93 -21.82 -35.37 -17.67
C VAL A 93 -21.11 -34.30 -18.49
N HIS A 94 -21.40 -34.20 -19.79
CA HIS A 94 -20.81 -33.16 -20.65
C HIS A 94 -21.22 -31.75 -20.21
N ILE A 95 -22.50 -31.51 -19.94
CA ILE A 95 -22.99 -30.21 -19.44
C ILE A 95 -22.32 -29.84 -18.12
N ARG A 96 -22.17 -30.81 -17.19
CA ARG A 96 -21.49 -30.57 -15.90
C ARG A 96 -20.01 -30.23 -16.08
N ARG A 97 -19.31 -30.88 -17.01
CA ARG A 97 -17.91 -30.57 -17.35
C ARG A 97 -17.80 -29.17 -17.93
N ASN A 98 -18.61 -28.83 -18.93
CA ASN A 98 -18.59 -27.49 -19.54
C ASN A 98 -18.95 -26.40 -18.52
N HIS A 99 -19.94 -26.63 -17.67
CA HIS A 99 -20.30 -25.70 -16.61
C HIS A 99 -19.15 -25.51 -15.60
N LYS A 100 -18.48 -26.61 -15.22
CA LYS A 100 -17.30 -26.54 -14.35
C LYS A 100 -16.17 -25.76 -15.01
N GLU A 101 -15.85 -26.03 -16.27
CA GLU A 101 -14.81 -25.32 -17.02
C GLU A 101 -15.13 -23.83 -17.16
N MET A 102 -16.39 -23.46 -17.43
CA MET A 102 -16.81 -22.06 -17.46
C MET A 102 -16.76 -21.40 -16.08
N SER A 103 -17.14 -22.11 -15.03
CA SER A 103 -17.06 -21.62 -13.65
C SER A 103 -15.61 -21.41 -13.22
N ASP A 104 -14.73 -22.37 -13.50
CA ASP A 104 -13.30 -22.30 -13.21
C ASP A 104 -12.65 -21.15 -14.00
N ALA A 105 -12.99 -20.98 -15.28
CA ALA A 105 -12.54 -19.85 -16.10
C ALA A 105 -13.02 -18.50 -15.56
N ALA A 106 -14.28 -18.41 -15.11
CA ALA A 106 -14.82 -17.20 -14.50
C ALA A 106 -14.10 -16.85 -13.19
N VAL A 107 -13.85 -17.83 -12.32
CA VAL A 107 -13.07 -17.65 -11.09
C VAL A 107 -11.65 -17.17 -11.40
N LEU A 108 -11.01 -17.75 -12.42
CA LEU A 108 -9.67 -17.34 -12.86
C LEU A 108 -9.66 -15.88 -13.35
N ILE A 109 -10.61 -15.49 -14.20
CA ILE A 109 -10.76 -14.12 -14.69
C ILE A 109 -11.00 -13.15 -13.52
N GLN A 110 -11.91 -13.48 -12.59
CA GLN A 110 -12.17 -12.67 -11.41
C GLN A 110 -10.94 -12.51 -10.52
N SER A 111 -10.17 -13.59 -10.31
CA SER A 111 -8.92 -13.55 -9.53
C SER A 111 -7.86 -12.64 -10.18
N MET A 112 -7.75 -12.68 -11.51
CA MET A 112 -6.85 -11.83 -12.28
C MET A 112 -7.24 -10.35 -12.19
N ILE A 113 -8.53 -10.03 -12.30
CA ILE A 113 -9.05 -8.66 -12.14
C ILE A 113 -8.74 -8.14 -10.73
N ARG A 114 -9.02 -8.92 -9.68
CA ARG A 114 -8.71 -8.54 -8.29
C ARG A 114 -7.22 -8.29 -8.09
N LYS A 115 -6.36 -9.14 -8.65
CA LYS A 115 -4.90 -8.97 -8.62
C LYS A 115 -4.44 -7.69 -9.33
N GLN A 116 -5.00 -7.37 -10.49
CA GLN A 116 -4.67 -6.13 -11.21
C GLN A 116 -5.12 -4.88 -10.44
N MET A 117 -6.31 -4.90 -9.85
CA MET A 117 -6.80 -3.81 -9.01
C MET A 117 -5.92 -3.59 -7.78
N ALA A 118 -5.51 -4.67 -7.10
CA ALA A 118 -4.58 -4.60 -5.98
C ALA A 118 -3.22 -4.02 -6.40
N LYS A 119 -2.68 -4.40 -7.56
CA LYS A 119 -1.45 -3.82 -8.12
C LYS A 119 -1.58 -2.33 -8.40
N LYS A 120 -2.69 -1.89 -9.01
CA LYS A 120 -2.96 -0.47 -9.27
C LYS A 120 -3.00 0.32 -7.97
N TYR A 121 -3.73 -0.18 -6.97
CA TYR A 121 -3.84 0.47 -5.66
C TYR A 121 -2.50 0.55 -4.92
N ALA A 122 -1.71 -0.54 -4.92
CA ALA A 122 -0.37 -0.54 -4.34
C ALA A 122 0.56 0.46 -5.03
N HIS A 123 0.49 0.57 -6.35
CA HIS A 123 1.26 1.56 -7.11
C HIS A 123 0.84 3.00 -6.78
N GLU A 124 -0.46 3.26 -6.64
CA GLU A 124 -0.98 4.58 -6.25
C GLU A 124 -0.57 4.97 -4.81
N LEU A 125 -0.60 4.03 -3.88
CA LEU A 125 -0.11 4.26 -2.52
C LEU A 125 1.40 4.53 -2.50
N LYS A 126 2.17 3.82 -3.32
CA LYS A 126 3.61 4.04 -3.46
C LYS A 126 3.90 5.43 -4.04
N SER A 127 3.21 5.85 -5.09
CA SER A 127 3.39 7.19 -5.66
C SER A 127 3.01 8.30 -4.68
N LYS A 128 1.91 8.14 -3.92
CA LYS A 128 1.53 9.07 -2.83
C LYS A 128 2.61 9.14 -1.75
N ARG A 129 3.15 8.00 -1.32
CA ARG A 129 4.25 7.94 -0.35
C ARG A 129 5.51 8.64 -0.88
N ASP A 130 5.86 8.44 -2.14
CA ASP A 130 7.03 9.06 -2.76
C ASP A 130 6.88 10.58 -2.84
N VAL A 131 5.69 11.09 -3.21
CA VAL A 131 5.38 12.52 -3.19
C VAL A 131 5.52 13.11 -1.79
N LEU A 132 4.93 12.47 -0.78
CA LEU A 132 5.06 12.91 0.62
C LEU A 132 6.51 12.86 1.11
N SER A 133 7.28 11.84 0.69
CA SER A 133 8.70 11.71 1.04
C SER A 133 9.53 12.83 0.41
N ARG A 134 9.27 13.18 -0.86
CA ARG A 134 9.90 14.34 -1.51
C ARG A 134 9.53 15.66 -0.85
N GLN A 135 8.26 15.84 -0.47
CA GLN A 135 7.81 17.03 0.26
C GLN A 135 8.49 17.16 1.62
N ARG A 136 8.61 16.06 2.38
CA ARG A 136 9.34 16.03 3.66
C ARG A 136 10.83 16.35 3.47
N ALA A 137 11.47 15.76 2.46
CA ALA A 137 12.87 16.04 2.14
C ALA A 137 13.08 17.52 1.77
N ALA A 138 12.19 18.09 0.96
CA ALA A 138 12.22 19.51 0.62
C ALA A 138 12.03 20.40 1.85
N ALA A 139 11.03 20.11 2.70
CA ALA A 139 10.82 20.83 3.95
C ALA A 139 12.04 20.79 4.88
N LEU A 140 12.67 19.62 5.04
CA LEU A 140 13.89 19.47 5.83
C LEU A 140 15.06 20.27 5.25
N SER A 141 15.23 20.28 3.92
CA SER A 141 16.27 21.07 3.27
C SER A 141 16.09 22.58 3.50
N ILE A 142 14.86 23.08 3.41
CA ILE A 142 14.51 24.48 3.70
C ILE A 142 14.77 24.81 5.17
N GLN A 143 14.38 23.93 6.10
CA GLN A 143 14.63 24.11 7.54
C GLN A 143 16.14 24.13 7.87
N CYS A 144 16.92 23.22 7.28
CA CYS A 144 18.38 23.18 7.43
C CYS A 144 19.03 24.45 6.90
N TRP A 145 18.63 24.91 5.71
CA TRP A 145 19.12 26.15 5.12
C TRP A 145 18.78 27.36 6.00
N TRP A 146 17.53 27.48 6.45
CA TRP A 146 17.10 28.56 7.34
C TRP A 146 17.88 28.61 8.65
N ARG A 147 18.09 27.45 9.30
CA ARG A 147 18.91 27.34 10.51
C ARG A 147 20.35 27.78 10.26
N CYS A 148 20.94 27.42 9.12
CA CYS A 148 22.27 27.89 8.73
C CYS A 148 22.31 29.42 8.56
N CYS A 149 21.33 30.00 7.88
CA CYS A 149 21.22 31.46 7.72
C CYS A 149 21.07 32.19 9.07
N LEU A 150 20.30 31.64 10.01
CA LEU A 150 20.17 32.18 11.37
C LEU A 150 21.51 32.20 12.10
N VAL A 151 22.25 31.09 12.08
CA VAL A 151 23.59 31.00 12.71
C VAL A 151 24.56 31.97 12.06
N GLN A 152 24.58 32.07 10.73
CA GLN A 152 25.44 33.03 10.02
C GLN A 152 25.10 34.48 10.36
N ARG A 153 23.81 34.82 10.53
CA ARG A 153 23.39 36.14 10.99
C ARG A 153 23.89 36.41 12.41
N GLN A 154 23.74 35.44 13.31
CA GLN A 154 24.21 35.58 14.69
C GLN A 154 25.73 35.73 14.78
N MET A 155 26.48 35.00 13.95
CA MET A 155 27.94 35.15 13.84
C MET A 155 28.34 36.52 13.33
N ARG A 156 27.65 37.07 12.32
CA ARG A 156 27.89 38.44 11.85
C ARG A 156 27.62 39.48 12.93
N ILE A 157 26.53 39.33 13.69
CA ILE A 157 26.24 40.22 14.82
C ILE A 157 27.37 40.15 15.85
N ARG A 158 27.79 38.95 16.25
CA ARG A 158 28.91 38.76 17.18
C ARG A 158 30.23 39.33 16.66
N GLN A 159 30.51 39.19 15.37
CA GLN A 159 31.72 39.78 14.76
C GLN A 159 31.70 41.31 14.85
N VAL A 160 30.55 41.94 14.58
CA VAL A 160 30.39 43.39 14.72
C VAL A 160 30.53 43.81 16.19
N GLU A 161 29.91 43.08 17.11
CA GLU A 161 30.04 43.33 18.56
C GLU A 161 31.49 43.20 19.04
N CYS A 162 32.22 42.18 18.59
CA CYS A 162 33.64 42.00 18.89
C CYS A 162 34.48 43.14 18.31
N SER A 163 34.22 43.56 17.07
CA SER A 163 34.90 44.69 16.44
C SER A 163 34.62 46.01 17.17
N HIS A 164 33.38 46.23 17.62
CA HIS A 164 33.02 47.40 18.42
C HIS A 164 33.71 47.36 19.79
N HIS A 165 33.80 46.19 20.42
CA HIS A 165 34.51 46.02 21.68
C HIS A 165 36.02 46.28 21.53
N GLU A 166 36.64 45.77 20.47
CA GLU A 166 38.04 46.02 20.14
C GLU A 166 38.31 47.50 19.85
N ALA A 167 37.44 48.17 19.09
CA ALA A 167 37.51 49.60 18.83
C ALA A 167 37.36 50.42 20.13
N ALA A 168 36.42 50.04 21.01
CA ALA A 168 36.23 50.67 22.30
C ALA A 168 37.46 50.51 23.22
N LEU A 169 38.05 49.31 23.28
CA LEU A 169 39.30 49.05 24.02
C LEU A 169 40.46 49.87 23.46
N THR A 170 40.58 49.95 22.13
CA THR A 170 41.61 50.76 21.46
C THR A 170 41.45 52.23 21.81
N LEU A 171 40.22 52.76 21.78
CA LEU A 171 39.92 54.13 22.16
C LEU A 171 40.20 54.40 23.65
N GLN A 172 39.82 53.48 24.55
CA GLN A 172 40.11 53.59 25.98
C GLN A 172 41.62 53.59 26.26
N CYS A 173 42.37 52.71 25.60
CA CYS A 173 43.84 52.68 25.70
C CYS A 173 44.47 53.98 25.17
N ALA A 174 43.98 54.51 24.05
CA ALA A 174 44.43 55.79 23.51
C ALA A 174 44.15 56.96 24.46
N LEU A 175 42.94 57.03 25.04
CA LEU A 175 42.57 58.05 26.02
C LEU A 175 43.42 57.96 27.30
N ARG A 176 43.64 56.75 27.82
CA ARG A 176 44.52 56.52 28.99
C ARG A 176 45.96 56.95 28.70
N ARG A 177 46.47 56.63 27.50
CA ARG A 177 47.80 57.06 27.04
C ARG A 177 47.89 58.58 26.91
N TYR A 178 46.86 59.22 26.36
CA TYR A 178 46.79 60.67 26.23
C TYR A 178 46.73 61.37 27.59
N ALA A 179 45.95 60.86 28.53
CA ALA A 179 45.88 61.37 29.91
C ALA A 179 47.23 61.26 30.62
N ALA A 180 47.91 60.11 30.52
CA ALA A 180 49.25 59.92 31.06
C ALA A 180 50.27 60.87 30.41
N TYR A 181 50.19 61.07 29.10
CA TYR A 181 51.02 62.02 28.37
C TYR A 181 50.80 63.46 28.86
N GLN A 182 49.54 63.91 28.98
CA GLN A 182 49.22 65.24 29.50
C GLN A 182 49.76 65.44 30.93
N GLN A 183 49.60 64.45 31.80
CA GLN A 183 50.15 64.51 33.16
C GLN A 183 51.68 64.60 33.15
N ALA A 184 52.35 63.84 32.28
CA ALA A 184 53.81 63.90 32.12
C ALA A 184 54.27 65.26 31.58
N VAL A 185 53.56 65.84 30.60
CA VAL A 185 53.83 67.18 30.07
C VAL A 185 53.63 68.24 31.15
N GLN A 186 52.56 68.17 31.94
CA GLN A 186 52.32 69.08 33.05
C GLN A 186 53.43 68.99 34.10
N ARG A 187 53.85 67.78 34.48
CA ARG A 187 54.97 67.56 35.41
C ARG A 187 56.28 68.10 34.84
N ARG A 188 56.58 67.85 33.56
CA ARG A 188 57.77 68.36 32.87
C ARG A 188 57.77 69.88 32.82
N ASN A 189 56.66 70.50 32.40
CA ASN A 189 56.53 71.96 32.32
C ASN A 189 56.64 72.62 33.71
N GLY A 190 56.02 72.04 34.73
CA GLY A 190 56.18 72.47 36.11
C GLY A 190 57.64 72.40 36.57
N THR A 191 58.31 71.27 36.30
CA THR A 191 59.73 71.07 36.63
C THR A 191 60.64 72.06 35.90
N VAL A 192 60.42 72.28 34.59
CA VAL A 192 61.19 73.24 33.79
C VAL A 192 60.99 74.67 34.29
N LYS A 193 59.76 75.07 34.65
CA LYS A 193 59.49 76.39 35.26
C LYS A 193 60.20 76.56 36.60
N ILE A 194 60.18 75.54 37.47
CA ILE A 194 60.89 75.57 38.76
C ILE A 194 62.41 75.68 38.52
N GLN A 195 62.96 74.90 37.58
CA GLN A 195 64.37 74.94 37.24
C GLN A 195 64.80 76.28 36.64
N SER A 196 64.01 76.87 35.74
CA SER A 196 64.31 78.18 35.15
C SER A 196 64.24 79.30 36.21
N TRP A 197 63.23 79.25 37.08
CA TRP A 197 63.11 80.18 38.21
C TRP A 197 64.28 80.05 39.19
N TYR A 198 64.68 78.83 39.55
CA TYR A 198 65.82 78.57 40.41
C TYR A 198 67.13 79.08 39.78
N ARG A 199 67.38 78.80 38.49
CA ARG A 199 68.55 79.31 37.76
C ARG A 199 68.56 80.84 37.71
N GLY A 200 67.42 81.47 37.45
CA GLY A 200 67.26 82.93 37.48
C GLY A 200 67.44 83.53 38.87
N SER A 201 66.93 82.88 39.92
CA SER A 201 67.11 83.28 41.32
C SER A 201 68.58 83.20 41.74
N LYS A 202 69.26 82.10 41.40
CA LYS A 202 70.70 81.93 41.64
C LYS A 202 71.54 82.99 40.91
N SER A 203 71.20 83.32 39.66
CA SER A 203 71.83 84.41 38.90
C SER A 203 71.63 85.76 39.61
N ARG A 204 70.39 86.09 39.97
CA ARG A 204 70.08 87.32 40.72
C ARG A 204 70.75 87.39 42.08
N ALA A 205 70.87 86.27 42.80
CA ALA A 205 71.60 86.21 44.06
C ALA A 205 73.10 86.45 43.85
N LYS A 206 73.69 85.91 42.77
CA LYS A 206 75.07 86.21 42.38
C LYS A 206 75.25 87.70 42.05
N THR A 207 74.32 88.31 41.31
CA THR A 207 74.34 89.74 41.02
C THR A 207 74.18 90.59 42.29
N ARG A 208 73.30 90.20 43.22
CA ARG A 208 73.16 90.88 44.53
C ARG A 208 74.45 90.80 45.33
N ARG A 209 75.06 89.62 45.43
CA ARG A 209 76.38 89.46 46.06
C ARG A 209 77.42 90.35 45.39
N TYR A 210 77.49 90.36 44.07
CA TYR A 210 78.41 91.23 43.33
C TYR A 210 78.16 92.73 43.59
N LEU A 211 76.90 93.15 43.67
CA LEU A 211 76.53 94.54 44.00
C LEU A 211 76.84 94.90 45.46
N GLU A 212 76.63 93.98 46.40
CA GLU A 212 76.99 94.11 47.81
C GLU A 212 78.50 94.16 47.99
N GLU A 213 79.25 93.28 47.30
CA GLU A 213 80.71 93.30 47.22
C GLU A 213 81.19 94.64 46.65
N SER A 214 80.60 95.11 45.55
CA SER A 214 80.91 96.41 44.95
C SER A 214 80.54 97.58 45.87
N ARG A 215 79.53 97.44 46.75
CA ARG A 215 79.21 98.43 47.79
C ARG A 215 80.23 98.39 48.92
N ARG A 216 80.65 97.20 49.38
CA ARG A 216 81.72 97.04 50.37
C ARG A 216 83.03 97.63 49.86
N ILE A 217 83.44 97.27 48.65
CA ILE A 217 84.62 97.83 47.99
C ILE A 217 84.50 99.35 47.89
N ARG A 218 83.35 99.90 47.47
CA ARG A 218 83.15 101.36 47.44
C ARG A 218 83.21 102.02 48.82
N GLN A 219 82.68 101.37 49.86
CA GLN A 219 82.78 101.85 51.24
C GLN A 219 84.21 101.76 51.77
N GLU A 220 84.95 100.71 51.43
CA GLU A 220 86.36 100.56 51.77
C GLU A 220 87.22 101.56 51.02
N VAL A 221 87.01 101.75 49.72
CA VAL A 221 87.65 102.82 48.94
C VAL A 221 87.31 104.18 49.54
N SER A 222 86.06 104.45 49.94
CA SER A 222 85.68 105.69 50.62
C SER A 222 86.34 105.84 52.00
N ARG A 223 86.50 104.76 52.77
CA ARG A 223 87.24 104.75 54.04
C ARG A 223 88.73 104.97 53.84
N VAL A 224 89.32 104.37 52.81
CA VAL A 224 90.72 104.55 52.42
C VAL A 224 90.94 105.95 51.87
N GLU A 225 90.02 106.51 51.08
CA GLU A 225 90.05 107.91 50.63
C GLU A 225 89.91 108.88 51.81
N ALA A 226 89.04 108.59 52.79
CA ALA A 226 88.95 109.37 54.01
C ALA A 226 90.23 109.26 54.85
N ALA A 227 90.77 108.05 55.01
CA ALA A 227 92.02 107.81 55.73
C ALA A 227 93.22 108.44 55.02
N THR A 228 93.28 108.41 53.69
CA THR A 228 94.32 109.08 52.90
C THR A 228 94.14 110.58 52.91
N LYS A 229 92.92 111.13 52.93
CA LYS A 229 92.68 112.56 53.18
C LYS A 229 93.17 112.97 54.58
N ILE A 230 92.92 112.16 55.61
CA ILE A 230 93.43 112.38 56.97
C ILE A 230 94.96 112.27 57.00
N GLN A 231 95.55 111.27 56.36
CA GLN A 231 96.99 111.10 56.27
C GLN A 231 97.65 112.21 55.42
N ARG A 232 96.98 112.71 54.38
CA ARG A 232 97.43 113.84 53.56
C ARG A 232 97.38 115.14 54.35
N PHE A 233 96.30 115.37 55.10
CA PHE A 233 96.18 116.46 56.06
C PHE A 233 97.28 116.40 57.14
N TYR A 234 97.56 115.21 57.69
CA TYR A 234 98.68 115.03 58.62
C TYR A 234 100.05 115.22 57.97
N ARG A 235 100.25 114.79 56.73
CA ARG A 235 101.49 115.01 55.96
C ARG A 235 101.66 116.48 55.54
N GLU A 236 100.57 117.21 55.35
CA GLU A 236 100.56 118.67 55.12
C GLU A 236 100.86 119.44 56.41
N GLN A 237 100.44 118.93 57.57
CA GLN A 237 100.79 119.48 58.89
C GLN A 237 102.25 119.17 59.30
N GLN A 238 102.87 118.12 58.75
CA GLN A 238 104.21 117.66 59.10
C GLN A 238 105.30 117.96 58.05
N ARG A 239 105.05 118.86 57.09
CA ARG A 239 106.06 119.25 56.09
C ARG A 239 106.69 120.62 56.39
N PRO A 240 107.90 120.65 56.99
CA PRO A 240 108.77 121.80 56.92
C PRO A 240 109.27 122.02 55.49
N LEU A 241 109.27 123.29 55.10
CA LEU A 241 109.81 123.86 53.87
C LEU A 241 111.21 123.32 53.57
N SER A 242 111.33 122.44 52.58
CA SER A 242 112.57 122.27 51.81
C SER A 242 112.33 121.44 50.55
N ASN A 243 112.69 122.06 49.43
CA ASN A 243 113.41 121.47 48.28
C ASN A 243 112.61 120.49 47.40
N LEU A 244 112.28 120.91 46.18
CA LEU A 244 113.14 121.09 45.00
C LEU A 244 113.34 119.78 44.25
N ALA A 245 113.23 119.93 42.93
CA ALA A 245 113.90 119.16 41.89
C ALA A 245 113.29 117.77 41.63
N GLU A 246 112.73 117.60 40.42
CA GLU A 246 113.40 116.91 39.30
C GLU A 246 113.08 115.40 39.39
N ASP A 247 112.98 114.60 38.36
CA ASP A 247 113.09 114.73 36.91
C ASP A 247 112.36 113.48 36.41
N ASP A 248 111.54 113.60 35.38
CA ASP A 248 111.94 113.26 34.02
C ASP A 248 112.49 111.84 33.82
N SER A 249 111.77 111.17 32.92
CA SER A 249 112.31 110.37 31.84
C SER A 249 112.25 108.84 31.97
N LYS A 250 111.84 108.29 30.83
CA LYS A 250 112.12 106.96 30.25
C LYS A 250 111.05 105.91 30.50
N GLU A 251 110.22 105.69 29.48
CA GLU A 251 110.51 104.75 28.38
C GLU A 251 110.53 103.32 28.90
N PHE A 252 109.61 102.48 28.42
CA PHE A 252 109.92 101.23 27.72
C PHE A 252 108.64 100.40 27.50
N ASN A 253 108.51 99.93 26.25
CA ASN A 253 107.84 98.71 25.77
C ASN A 253 106.32 98.68 25.57
N HIS A 254 105.95 99.07 24.36
CA HIS A 254 105.25 98.19 23.40
C HIS A 254 105.52 96.68 23.59
N ILE A 255 104.45 95.92 23.84
CA ILE A 255 104.22 94.51 23.45
C ILE A 255 102.70 94.45 23.24
N SER A 256 102.07 94.55 22.05
CA SER A 256 102.14 93.74 20.82
C SER A 256 102.68 92.32 20.96
N TYR A 257 101.75 91.38 21.18
CA TYR A 257 101.63 90.03 20.59
C TYR A 257 100.17 89.64 20.92
N GLY A 258 99.31 89.23 20.01
CA GLY A 258 99.46 88.30 18.87
C GLY A 258 98.29 87.32 19.06
N ASP A 259 97.26 87.37 18.23
CA ASP A 259 97.19 86.64 16.96
C ASP A 259 97.75 85.21 17.03
N ALA A 260 96.81 84.27 17.14
CA ALA A 260 96.79 82.92 16.60
C ALA A 260 95.29 82.53 16.63
N LEU A 261 94.48 82.68 15.58
CA LEU A 261 94.61 82.17 14.21
C LEU A 261 94.98 80.68 14.18
N THR A 262 94.30 79.97 13.27
CA THR A 262 94.42 78.55 12.88
C THR A 262 93.70 77.58 13.84
N GLU A 263 92.72 76.76 13.45
CA GLU A 263 92.48 76.06 12.18
C GLU A 263 90.96 75.88 11.88
N LEU A 264 90.48 76.53 10.81
CA LEU A 264 89.67 75.90 9.74
C LEU A 264 90.48 74.73 9.13
N PRO A 265 89.98 73.81 8.26
CA PRO A 265 88.61 73.59 7.76
C PRO A 265 88.27 72.10 7.47
N SER A 266 87.08 71.88 6.89
CA SER A 266 86.77 70.97 5.77
C SER A 266 87.50 69.62 5.61
N LEU A 267 86.71 68.55 5.52
CA LEU A 267 86.66 67.55 4.44
C LEU A 267 85.30 66.83 4.65
N LEU A 268 84.22 67.05 3.88
CA LEU A 268 84.06 67.10 2.42
C LEU A 268 84.53 65.80 1.76
N SER A 269 83.64 65.25 0.94
CA SER A 269 83.82 64.04 0.12
C SER A 269 83.93 62.77 0.95
N GLU A 270 83.23 61.67 0.69
CA GLU A 270 82.64 61.03 -0.48
C GLU A 270 81.95 59.79 0.16
N MET A 271 80.91 59.14 -0.31
CA MET A 271 80.32 58.91 -1.61
C MET A 271 78.98 58.26 -1.26
N ASN A 272 77.87 58.72 -1.81
CA ASN A 272 77.20 58.02 -2.92
C ASN A 272 77.15 56.48 -2.81
N ALA A 273 75.91 56.00 -3.00
CA ALA A 273 75.49 54.63 -3.28
C ALA A 273 75.25 53.71 -2.08
N THR A 274 73.98 53.58 -1.69
CA THR A 274 73.15 52.36 -1.84
C THR A 274 71.89 52.54 -0.99
N SER A 275 70.76 52.76 -1.66
CA SER A 275 69.73 51.75 -1.89
C SER A 275 69.13 51.16 -0.61
N GLY A 276 67.82 51.32 -0.48
CA GLY A 276 66.91 50.88 0.57
C GLY A 276 67.33 49.68 1.43
N HIS A 277 66.92 49.73 2.69
CA HIS A 277 65.94 48.81 3.26
C HIS A 277 65.53 49.34 4.63
N THR A 278 64.31 49.85 4.72
CA THR A 278 63.60 50.06 5.98
C THR A 278 63.54 48.74 6.73
N ARG A 279 64.38 48.61 7.78
CA ARG A 279 64.30 47.52 8.74
C ARG A 279 62.97 47.62 9.49
N VAL A 280 61.98 46.90 8.98
CA VAL A 280 60.83 46.45 9.76
C VAL A 280 61.39 45.58 10.89
N ALA A 281 61.20 46.02 12.12
CA ALA A 281 61.44 45.21 13.30
C ALA A 281 60.46 44.03 13.27
N SER A 282 60.95 42.86 12.84
CA SER A 282 60.28 41.59 13.04
C SER A 282 60.31 41.26 14.53
N TYR A 283 59.22 41.59 15.23
CA TYR A 283 58.91 40.93 16.50
C TYR A 283 58.75 39.44 16.24
N ALA A 284 59.43 38.64 17.07
CA ALA A 284 59.47 37.19 17.04
C ALA A 284 58.05 36.56 17.09
N PRO A 285 57.83 35.42 16.43
CA PRO A 285 56.60 34.66 16.59
C PRO A 285 56.66 33.95 17.96
N THR A 286 55.85 34.40 18.90
CA THR A 286 55.61 33.64 20.14
C THR A 286 54.78 32.41 19.76
N GLU A 287 55.27 31.26 20.19
CA GLU A 287 54.74 29.93 19.93
C GLU A 287 53.24 29.82 20.20
N VAL A 288 52.57 29.18 19.25
CA VAL A 288 51.17 28.74 19.33
C VAL A 288 51.09 27.64 20.38
N LEU A 289 50.78 28.01 21.62
CA LEU A 289 50.30 27.08 22.63
C LEU A 289 48.86 26.65 22.27
N ALA A 290 48.67 25.33 22.31
CA ALA A 290 47.47 24.59 21.98
C ALA A 290 46.19 25.13 22.68
N PRO A 291 45.00 24.93 22.07
CA PRO A 291 43.74 25.28 22.70
C PRO A 291 43.44 24.28 23.82
N SER A 292 43.70 24.69 25.06
CA SER A 292 43.18 24.06 26.27
C SER A 292 41.65 24.04 26.20
N GLN A 293 41.09 22.84 26.30
CA GLN A 293 39.66 22.60 26.49
C GLN A 293 39.18 23.32 27.75
N CYS A 294 38.50 24.45 27.59
CA CYS A 294 37.70 25.04 28.66
C CYS A 294 36.44 24.20 28.83
N TYR A 295 36.44 23.34 29.84
CA TYR A 295 35.22 22.85 30.48
C TYR A 295 34.43 24.05 30.99
N ILE A 296 33.34 24.40 30.30
CA ILE A 296 32.33 25.30 30.84
C ILE A 296 31.46 24.45 31.76
N GLN A 297 31.73 24.54 33.07
CA GLN A 297 30.84 24.09 34.13
C GLN A 297 29.62 25.02 34.12
N THR A 298 28.48 24.50 33.66
CA THR A 298 27.19 25.18 33.74
C THR A 298 26.77 25.29 35.21
N GLY A 299 26.97 26.46 35.81
CA GLY A 299 26.33 26.83 37.08
C GLY A 299 24.82 26.95 36.88
N ALA A 300 24.07 26.31 37.77
CA ALA A 300 22.63 26.34 37.84
C ALA A 300 22.10 27.78 38.03
N PRO A 301 21.03 28.19 37.33
CA PRO A 301 20.29 29.38 37.70
C PRO A 301 19.30 29.04 38.83
N THR A 302 19.46 29.75 39.94
CA THR A 302 18.47 29.84 41.02
C THR A 302 17.22 30.54 40.49
N GLU A 303 16.09 29.83 40.43
CA GLU A 303 14.79 30.39 40.10
C GLU A 303 14.32 31.33 41.21
N VAL A 304 14.13 32.61 40.85
CA VAL A 304 13.28 33.55 41.59
C VAL A 304 11.99 33.70 40.82
N ALA A 305 10.89 33.46 41.53
CA ALA A 305 9.51 33.50 41.05
C ALA A 305 9.11 34.82 40.36
N PRO A 306 8.12 34.75 39.46
CA PRO A 306 7.08 35.76 39.46
C PRO A 306 5.68 35.16 39.58
N THR A 307 4.90 35.85 40.39
CA THR A 307 3.49 35.69 40.70
C THR A 307 2.56 35.86 39.49
N ALA A 308 1.61 34.91 39.40
CA ALA A 308 0.20 35.05 39.03
C ALA A 308 -0.24 35.91 37.82
N ARG A 309 -0.86 35.24 36.83
CA ARG A 309 -2.15 35.65 36.24
C ARG A 309 -2.80 34.48 35.49
N GLY A 310 -4.04 34.19 35.85
CA GLY A 310 -4.76 32.98 35.46
C GLY A 310 -5.50 33.02 34.14
N THR A 311 -6.12 31.87 33.84
CA THR A 311 -7.36 31.55 33.07
C THR A 311 -7.25 30.08 32.59
N PRO A 312 -8.34 29.41 32.18
CA PRO A 312 -9.24 28.67 33.05
C PRO A 312 -9.15 27.13 32.84
N SER A 313 -9.55 26.38 33.86
CA SER A 313 -9.71 24.92 33.77
C SER A 313 -10.93 24.58 32.91
N ILE A 314 -10.70 23.85 31.81
CA ILE A 314 -11.74 23.05 31.17
C ILE A 314 -11.73 21.69 31.88
N GLN A 315 -12.83 21.41 32.56
CA GLN A 315 -13.15 20.13 33.18
C GLN A 315 -13.47 19.12 32.07
N ASP A 316 -12.63 18.11 31.92
CA ASP A 316 -13.04 16.86 31.26
C ASP A 316 -13.79 16.01 32.27
N ASN A 317 -15.12 16.12 32.22
CA ASN A 317 -16.05 15.16 32.78
C ASN A 317 -16.02 13.88 31.93
N THR A 318 -15.45 12.79 32.43
CA THR A 318 -15.91 11.42 32.12
C THR A 318 -15.50 10.45 33.23
N SER A 319 -16.25 10.49 34.34
CA SER A 319 -16.42 9.35 35.24
C SER A 319 -17.81 8.77 35.01
N GLY A 320 -17.89 7.46 34.75
CA GLY A 320 -19.15 6.76 34.55
C GLY A 320 -18.95 5.26 34.42
N ASP A 321 -18.40 4.64 35.46
CA ASP A 321 -18.57 3.21 35.71
C ASP A 321 -20.06 2.87 35.76
N LEU A 322 -20.48 1.93 34.93
CA LEU A 322 -21.73 1.21 35.10
C LEU A 322 -21.53 -0.25 34.67
N PHE A 323 -21.35 -1.07 35.70
CA PHE A 323 -21.75 -2.46 35.81
C PHE A 323 -22.84 -2.88 34.81
N LEU A 324 -22.55 -3.89 33.98
CA LEU A 324 -23.50 -4.95 33.62
C LEU A 324 -22.72 -6.25 33.36
N GLY A 325 -22.75 -7.13 34.36
CA GLY A 325 -22.62 -8.57 34.14
C GLY A 325 -23.99 -9.14 33.79
N GLN A 326 -24.04 -9.95 32.73
CA GLN A 326 -25.13 -10.80 32.18
C GLN A 326 -24.82 -10.86 30.67
N ASP A 327 -24.75 -11.96 29.93
CA ASP A 327 -25.08 -13.36 30.12
C ASP A 327 -24.15 -14.17 29.18
N ARG A 328 -23.42 -15.16 29.71
CA ARG A 328 -22.60 -16.08 28.90
C ARG A 328 -23.30 -17.42 28.61
N ASN A 329 -24.61 -17.51 28.87
CA ASN A 329 -25.39 -18.75 28.78
C ASN A 329 -26.37 -18.82 27.60
N THR A 330 -26.48 -17.80 26.75
CA THR A 330 -27.41 -17.80 25.60
C THR A 330 -26.79 -18.30 24.28
N LEU A 331 -25.47 -18.48 24.21
CA LEU A 331 -24.79 -19.00 23.00
C LEU A 331 -24.60 -20.52 22.96
N LYS A 332 -25.01 -21.25 24.02
CA LYS A 332 -25.04 -22.73 24.01
C LYS A 332 -26.41 -23.32 23.63
N SER A 333 -27.47 -22.51 23.59
CA SER A 333 -28.83 -22.96 23.24
C SER A 333 -29.08 -22.97 21.72
N LEU A 334 -28.45 -22.07 20.97
CA LEU A 334 -28.63 -21.97 19.50
C LEU A 334 -27.85 -23.01 18.69
N HIS A 335 -26.91 -23.73 19.30
CA HIS A 335 -26.20 -24.85 18.65
C HIS A 335 -26.91 -26.20 18.88
N ALA A 336 -27.90 -26.27 19.77
CA ALA A 336 -28.69 -27.48 20.02
C ALA A 336 -29.91 -27.58 19.08
N VAL A 337 -30.47 -26.46 18.62
CA VAL A 337 -31.66 -26.45 17.74
C VAL A 337 -31.32 -26.71 16.26
N LEU A 338 -30.05 -26.56 15.86
CA LEU A 338 -29.59 -26.85 14.49
C LEU A 338 -29.01 -28.26 14.30
N SER A 339 -28.79 -29.02 15.38
CA SER A 339 -28.33 -30.42 15.29
C SER A 339 -29.46 -31.44 15.17
N ASP A 340 -30.70 -31.08 15.52
CA ASP A 340 -31.86 -31.99 15.43
C ASP A 340 -32.52 -32.00 14.04
N GLN A 341 -32.04 -31.19 13.08
CA GLN A 341 -32.62 -31.10 11.73
C GLN A 341 -31.83 -31.89 10.66
N GLU A 342 -30.65 -32.42 10.99
CA GLU A 342 -29.83 -33.23 10.06
C GLU A 342 -29.98 -34.76 10.26
N GLU A 343 -30.57 -35.25 11.37
CA GLU A 343 -30.78 -36.69 11.60
C GLU A 343 -32.06 -37.26 10.95
N ALA A 344 -32.95 -36.43 10.40
CA ALA A 344 -34.18 -36.90 9.74
C ALA A 344 -34.01 -37.28 8.25
N SER A 345 -32.81 -37.19 7.68
CA SER A 345 -32.56 -37.43 6.25
C SER A 345 -31.76 -38.71 5.93
N GLN A 346 -31.47 -39.57 6.92
CA GLN A 346 -30.66 -40.79 6.72
C GLN A 346 -31.37 -42.12 7.03
N LEU A 347 -32.70 -42.15 7.13
CA LEU A 347 -33.46 -43.38 7.44
C LEU A 347 -34.45 -43.86 6.36
N GLU A 348 -34.31 -43.42 5.11
CA GLU A 348 -35.25 -43.81 4.04
C GLU A 348 -34.57 -44.35 2.77
N ASN A 349 -33.50 -45.15 2.88
CA ASN A 349 -32.91 -45.89 1.75
C ASN A 349 -32.28 -47.25 2.15
N ALA A 350 -32.94 -48.00 3.03
CA ALA A 350 -32.56 -49.38 3.32
C ALA A 350 -33.80 -50.30 3.35
N SER A 351 -34.35 -50.58 2.18
CA SER A 351 -35.26 -51.70 1.97
C SER A 351 -35.25 -52.07 0.49
N VAL A 352 -35.23 -53.38 0.21
CA VAL A 352 -35.31 -54.05 -1.10
C VAL A 352 -33.97 -54.28 -1.81
N CYS A 353 -33.30 -55.39 -1.46
CA CYS A 353 -33.02 -56.51 -2.39
C CYS A 353 -32.05 -57.52 -1.74
N SER A 354 -32.61 -58.49 -1.02
CA SER A 354 -31.95 -59.77 -0.74
C SER A 354 -32.25 -60.71 -1.90
N GLY A 355 -31.27 -60.94 -2.77
CA GLY A 355 -31.28 -61.97 -3.81
C GLY A 355 -29.99 -62.77 -3.73
N THR A 356 -30.08 -63.94 -3.13
CA THR A 356 -29.03 -64.95 -3.00
C THR A 356 -28.51 -65.37 -4.38
N PHE A 357 -27.21 -65.23 -4.62
CA PHE A 357 -26.55 -65.85 -5.78
C PHE A 357 -25.57 -66.93 -5.28
N SER A 358 -25.89 -68.17 -5.64
CA SER A 358 -25.12 -69.37 -5.33
C SER A 358 -23.81 -69.37 -6.10
N SER A 359 -22.72 -69.55 -5.36
CA SER A 359 -21.39 -69.90 -5.87
C SER A 359 -21.47 -71.23 -6.64
N THR A 360 -20.94 -71.25 -7.87
CA THR A 360 -20.50 -72.49 -8.51
C THR A 360 -19.11 -72.28 -9.08
N THR A 361 -18.19 -73.09 -8.57
CA THR A 361 -16.78 -73.22 -8.92
C THR A 361 -16.56 -73.58 -10.38
N TRP A 362 -15.67 -72.87 -11.08
CA TRP A 362 -15.00 -73.37 -12.28
C TRP A 362 -13.50 -73.08 -12.20
N ASN A 363 -12.73 -74.17 -12.13
CA ASN A 363 -11.28 -74.24 -12.26
C ASN A 363 -10.88 -74.16 -13.75
N SER A 364 -9.79 -73.46 -14.04
CA SER A 364 -8.76 -73.74 -15.07
C SER A 364 -7.74 -72.59 -14.96
N ALA A 365 -6.54 -72.75 -14.37
CA ALA A 365 -5.39 -73.51 -14.83
C ALA A 365 -4.88 -73.06 -16.22
N GLU A 366 -3.84 -72.22 -16.20
CA GLU A 366 -2.71 -72.08 -17.15
C GLU A 366 -1.89 -70.86 -16.67
N GLU A 367 -0.85 -71.05 -15.86
CA GLU A 367 0.55 -71.17 -16.30
C GLU A 367 0.94 -70.21 -17.43
N GLU A 368 1.63 -69.10 -17.08
CA GLU A 368 2.93 -68.83 -17.69
C GLU A 368 3.78 -67.84 -16.87
N LYS A 369 5.07 -68.18 -16.82
CA LYS A 369 6.16 -67.56 -16.07
C LYS A 369 6.78 -66.42 -16.87
N SER A 370 7.16 -65.33 -16.21
CA SER A 370 8.44 -64.62 -16.37
C SER A 370 8.42 -63.34 -15.52
N SER A 371 9.07 -63.28 -14.36
CA SER A 371 10.49 -63.00 -14.15
C SER A 371 10.97 -61.70 -14.80
N GLY A 372 11.31 -60.70 -13.97
CA GLY A 372 12.47 -59.87 -14.30
C GLY A 372 12.46 -58.40 -13.87
N LYS A 373 13.12 -58.16 -12.74
CA LYS A 373 14.11 -57.09 -12.50
C LYS A 373 13.61 -55.67 -12.24
N ALA A 374 13.75 -55.32 -10.97
CA ALA A 374 14.05 -53.98 -10.48
C ALA A 374 15.40 -53.45 -11.01
N THR A 375 15.44 -52.16 -11.30
CA THR A 375 16.62 -51.29 -11.15
C THR A 375 16.14 -49.88 -10.75
N PRO A 376 16.81 -49.21 -9.79
CA PRO A 376 16.54 -47.82 -9.44
C PRO A 376 17.42 -46.90 -10.30
N PHE A 377 16.90 -45.78 -10.78
CA PHE A 377 17.72 -44.79 -11.49
C PHE A 377 17.39 -43.35 -11.08
N THR A 378 18.27 -42.85 -10.21
CA THR A 378 18.86 -41.51 -10.09
C THR A 378 18.01 -40.24 -10.25
N GLN A 379 18.00 -39.47 -9.15
CA GLN A 379 17.99 -38.01 -9.15
C GLN A 379 19.02 -37.45 -10.13
N ASN A 380 18.65 -36.40 -10.87
CA ASN A 380 19.62 -35.42 -11.37
C ASN A 380 19.03 -34.00 -11.34
N THR A 381 19.75 -33.18 -10.60
CA THR A 381 19.77 -31.72 -10.54
C THR A 381 20.24 -31.12 -11.85
N TRP A 382 19.49 -30.19 -12.47
CA TRP A 382 20.03 -29.27 -13.47
C TRP A 382 19.62 -27.83 -13.15
N SER A 383 20.56 -27.11 -12.56
CA SER A 383 20.62 -25.65 -12.53
C SER A 383 21.38 -25.17 -13.77
N SER A 384 20.86 -24.12 -14.40
CA SER A 384 21.60 -23.04 -15.09
C SER A 384 22.58 -23.38 -16.23
N ARG A 385 22.18 -23.06 -17.48
CA ARG A 385 22.83 -22.10 -18.42
C ARG A 385 22.39 -22.34 -19.88
N VAL A 386 22.67 -21.33 -20.72
CA VAL A 386 22.40 -21.15 -22.17
C VAL A 386 21.10 -20.37 -22.43
N SER A 387 21.13 -19.03 -22.42
CA SER A 387 21.65 -18.10 -23.46
C SER A 387 20.75 -18.01 -24.70
N ASN A 388 20.06 -16.87 -24.80
CA ASN A 388 19.62 -16.13 -26.00
C ASN A 388 19.61 -16.88 -27.34
N LEU A 389 18.42 -17.23 -27.81
CA LEU A 389 18.13 -17.47 -29.22
C LEU A 389 16.92 -16.62 -29.62
N SER A 390 17.16 -15.70 -30.56
CA SER A 390 16.20 -14.76 -31.13
C SER A 390 15.16 -15.49 -31.96
N LEU A 391 13.92 -15.42 -31.50
CA LEU A 391 12.73 -15.98 -32.14
C LEU A 391 12.17 -15.02 -33.22
N ALA A 392 13.04 -14.56 -34.14
CA ALA A 392 12.71 -13.51 -35.10
C ALA A 392 12.73 -13.93 -36.59
N GLU A 393 13.08 -15.18 -36.93
CA GLU A 393 13.30 -15.55 -38.35
C GLU A 393 12.32 -16.56 -38.97
N SER A 394 11.29 -17.02 -38.24
CA SER A 394 10.35 -18.03 -38.78
C SER A 394 9.00 -17.48 -39.28
N PHE A 395 8.79 -16.17 -39.34
CA PHE A 395 7.54 -15.57 -39.86
C PHE A 395 7.70 -14.71 -41.13
N ALA A 396 8.89 -14.64 -41.71
CA ALA A 396 9.18 -13.77 -42.85
C ALA A 396 8.60 -14.16 -44.23
N PRO A 397 8.17 -15.40 -44.55
CA PRO A 397 7.68 -15.68 -45.91
C PRO A 397 6.17 -15.47 -46.13
N LEU A 398 5.37 -15.12 -45.11
CA LEU A 398 3.91 -14.97 -45.24
C LEU A 398 3.41 -13.53 -45.44
N MET A 399 4.30 -12.52 -45.32
CA MET A 399 3.96 -11.10 -45.52
C MET A 399 4.34 -10.56 -46.90
N ALA A 400 4.91 -11.39 -47.80
CA ALA A 400 5.38 -10.96 -49.12
C ALA A 400 4.33 -11.10 -50.25
N LYS A 401 3.12 -11.61 -49.97
CA LYS A 401 2.00 -11.54 -50.90
C LYS A 401 1.02 -10.48 -50.39
N GLY A 402 1.14 -9.28 -50.93
CA GLY A 402 0.22 -8.15 -50.74
C GLY A 402 -1.18 -8.46 -51.29
N GLY A 403 -1.89 -9.36 -50.62
CA GLY A 403 -3.32 -9.59 -50.78
C GLY A 403 -4.08 -8.67 -49.85
N ASN A 404 -4.91 -7.82 -50.43
CA ASN A 404 -5.70 -6.79 -49.79
C ASN A 404 -6.73 -7.37 -48.79
N LEU A 405 -6.29 -7.70 -47.56
CA LEU A 405 -7.11 -8.25 -46.47
C LEU A 405 -8.03 -7.22 -45.81
N ALA A 406 -7.90 -5.94 -46.15
CA ALA A 406 -8.77 -4.87 -45.67
C ALA A 406 -10.22 -4.99 -46.20
N GLY A 407 -10.46 -5.72 -47.29
CA GLY A 407 -11.80 -5.90 -47.88
C GLY A 407 -12.70 -6.92 -47.18
N PHE A 408 -12.13 -7.87 -46.42
CA PHE A 408 -12.90 -9.00 -45.87
C PHE A 408 -13.38 -8.82 -44.43
N MET A 409 -12.76 -7.92 -43.64
CA MET A 409 -13.15 -7.68 -42.25
C MET A 409 -14.10 -6.47 -42.06
N ALA A 410 -14.20 -5.59 -43.06
CA ALA A 410 -15.07 -4.42 -43.02
C ALA A 410 -16.58 -4.74 -42.91
N PRO A 411 -17.15 -5.72 -43.64
CA PRO A 411 -18.58 -5.99 -43.54
C PRO A 411 -18.95 -6.67 -42.21
N ALA A 412 -18.10 -7.55 -41.66
CA ALA A 412 -18.37 -8.23 -40.39
C ALA A 412 -18.33 -7.26 -39.19
N ALA A 413 -17.47 -6.23 -39.22
CA ALA A 413 -17.44 -5.21 -38.17
C ALA A 413 -18.67 -4.27 -38.24
N ALA A 414 -19.21 -4.02 -39.44
CA ALA A 414 -20.43 -3.26 -39.64
C ALA A 414 -21.67 -4.03 -39.14
N ASP A 415 -21.75 -5.34 -39.39
CA ASP A 415 -22.86 -6.18 -38.95
C ASP A 415 -22.89 -6.36 -37.41
N VAL A 416 -21.72 -6.50 -36.77
CA VAL A 416 -21.64 -6.56 -35.30
C VAL A 416 -22.01 -5.20 -34.68
N SER A 417 -21.59 -4.08 -35.28
CA SER A 417 -21.99 -2.74 -34.82
C SER A 417 -23.48 -2.50 -35.00
N ARG A 418 -24.07 -3.03 -36.07
CA ARG A 418 -25.51 -2.93 -36.36
C ARG A 418 -26.33 -3.76 -35.39
N LEU A 419 -25.98 -5.02 -35.15
CA LEU A 419 -26.61 -5.88 -34.13
C LEU A 419 -26.50 -5.27 -32.73
N TYR A 420 -25.34 -4.69 -32.39
CA TYR A 420 -25.18 -4.00 -31.12
C TYR A 420 -26.03 -2.72 -31.03
N SER A 421 -26.25 -2.01 -32.13
CA SER A 421 -27.09 -0.81 -32.16
C SER A 421 -28.60 -1.11 -32.17
N GLU A 422 -29.03 -2.17 -32.84
CA GLU A 422 -30.46 -2.48 -33.02
C GLU A 422 -31.01 -3.31 -31.85
N GLU A 423 -30.25 -4.27 -31.31
CA GLU A 423 -30.74 -5.15 -30.24
C GLU A 423 -30.38 -4.66 -28.82
N VAL A 424 -29.18 -4.08 -28.63
CA VAL A 424 -28.72 -3.70 -27.29
C VAL A 424 -29.22 -2.30 -26.88
N ALA A 425 -29.48 -1.41 -27.84
CA ALA A 425 -30.01 -0.07 -27.55
C ALA A 425 -31.39 -0.07 -26.85
N PRO A 426 -32.41 -0.84 -27.29
CA PRO A 426 -33.70 -0.89 -26.59
C PRO A 426 -33.57 -1.49 -25.19
N ILE A 427 -32.70 -2.49 -25.00
CA ILE A 427 -32.43 -3.10 -23.68
C ILE A 427 -31.79 -2.08 -22.73
N ARG A 428 -30.82 -1.29 -23.20
CA ARG A 428 -30.22 -0.21 -22.41
C ARG A 428 -31.22 0.87 -22.04
N LYS A 429 -32.12 1.23 -22.97
CA LYS A 429 -33.18 2.21 -22.72
C LYS A 429 -34.18 1.70 -21.67
N ALA A 430 -34.60 0.43 -21.78
CA ALA A 430 -35.46 -0.22 -20.79
C ALA A 430 -34.79 -0.29 -19.40
N LEU A 431 -33.51 -0.65 -19.35
CA LEU A 431 -32.75 -0.69 -18.09
C LEU A 431 -32.58 0.72 -17.47
N ALA A 432 -32.40 1.75 -18.29
CA ALA A 432 -32.35 3.13 -17.83
C ALA A 432 -33.70 3.59 -17.25
N GLN A 433 -34.81 3.24 -17.89
CA GLN A 433 -36.16 3.53 -17.42
C GLN A 433 -36.49 2.81 -16.10
N GLU A 434 -36.09 1.55 -15.95
CA GLU A 434 -36.26 0.82 -14.69
C GLU A 434 -35.41 1.43 -13.56
N ARG A 435 -34.19 1.87 -13.84
CA ARG A 435 -33.37 2.61 -12.86
C ARG A 435 -34.02 3.93 -12.46
N GLU A 436 -34.57 4.68 -13.39
CA GLU A 436 -35.28 5.92 -13.10
C GLU A 436 -36.52 5.68 -12.22
N ARG A 437 -37.32 4.65 -12.52
CA ARG A 437 -38.45 4.20 -11.68
C ARG A 437 -38.02 3.81 -10.27
N THR A 438 -36.89 3.10 -10.11
CA THR A 438 -36.37 2.74 -8.78
C THR A 438 -36.00 3.98 -7.96
N VAL A 439 -35.40 4.99 -8.59
CA VAL A 439 -35.06 6.26 -7.93
C VAL A 439 -36.30 7.06 -7.56
N GLU A 440 -37.31 7.11 -8.44
CA GLU A 440 -38.60 7.76 -8.14
C GLU A 440 -39.32 7.09 -6.97
N LEU A 441 -39.35 5.75 -6.92
CA LEU A 441 -39.96 5.00 -5.82
C LEU A 441 -39.20 5.20 -4.51
N GLN A 442 -37.86 5.25 -4.52
CA GLN A 442 -37.06 5.61 -3.35
C GLN A 442 -37.38 7.01 -2.84
N ARG A 443 -37.50 8.00 -3.73
CA ARG A 443 -37.90 9.37 -3.36
C ARG A 443 -39.31 9.40 -2.77
N LYS A 444 -40.24 8.64 -3.34
CA LYS A 444 -41.62 8.54 -2.85
C LYS A 444 -41.68 7.92 -1.46
N VAL A 445 -40.91 6.87 -1.20
CA VAL A 445 -40.80 6.24 0.14
C VAL A 445 -40.27 7.26 1.16
N LEU A 446 -39.15 7.93 0.86
CA LEU A 446 -38.57 8.94 1.76
C LEU A 446 -39.53 10.10 2.03
N PHE A 447 -40.26 10.56 1.01
CA PHE A 447 -41.25 11.62 1.16
C PHE A 447 -42.41 11.18 2.07
N LEU A 448 -42.92 9.95 1.87
CA LEU A 448 -44.01 9.40 2.69
C LEU A 448 -43.56 9.14 4.14
N GLU A 449 -42.32 8.70 4.37
CA GLU A 449 -41.75 8.56 5.72
C GLU A 449 -41.64 9.92 6.42
N ALA A 450 -41.14 10.94 5.72
CA ALA A 450 -41.05 12.30 6.24
C ALA A 450 -42.43 12.90 6.53
N ALA A 451 -43.41 12.67 5.66
CA ALA A 451 -44.79 13.11 5.85
C ALA A 451 -45.42 12.43 7.08
N LEU A 452 -45.24 11.11 7.23
CA LEU A 452 -45.72 10.35 8.39
C LEU A 452 -45.07 10.87 9.68
N ALA A 453 -43.75 11.05 9.69
CA ALA A 453 -43.00 11.58 10.83
C ALA A 453 -43.49 12.99 11.23
N SER A 454 -43.75 13.87 10.25
CA SER A 454 -44.27 15.21 10.51
C SER A 454 -45.67 15.20 11.14
N GLN A 455 -46.54 14.25 10.74
CA GLN A 455 -47.87 14.09 11.35
C GLN A 455 -47.79 13.53 12.77
N THR A 456 -46.88 12.60 13.04
CA THR A 456 -46.68 12.09 14.41
C THR A 456 -46.17 13.16 15.37
N ALA A 457 -45.40 14.14 14.88
CA ALA A 457 -44.87 15.24 15.68
C ALA A 457 -45.93 16.30 16.08
N GLN A 458 -47.06 16.39 15.36
CA GLN A 458 -48.09 17.41 15.60
C GLN A 458 -49.10 17.06 16.72
N GLY A 459 -48.98 15.88 17.33
CA GLY A 459 -49.79 15.46 18.48
C GLY A 459 -51.25 15.07 18.11
N PRO A 460 -51.88 14.18 18.88
CA PRO A 460 -53.13 13.49 18.49
C PRO A 460 -54.43 14.32 18.54
N ASN A 461 -54.36 15.66 18.66
CA ASN A 461 -55.52 16.47 19.04
C ASN A 461 -56.47 16.90 17.90
N THR A 462 -56.37 16.31 16.71
CA THR A 462 -57.33 16.58 15.63
C THR A 462 -57.91 15.27 15.08
N ALA A 463 -59.21 15.03 15.30
CA ALA A 463 -59.91 13.84 14.80
C ALA A 463 -59.88 13.71 13.26
N TYR A 464 -59.55 14.79 12.54
CA TYR A 464 -59.33 14.80 11.09
C TYR A 464 -57.99 14.15 10.65
N SER A 465 -57.06 13.87 11.57
CA SER A 465 -55.71 13.34 11.27
C SER A 465 -55.61 11.82 11.20
N ALA A 466 -56.55 11.08 11.76
CA ALA A 466 -56.44 9.61 11.83
C ALA A 466 -56.60 8.94 10.46
N SER A 467 -57.55 9.41 9.64
CA SER A 467 -57.80 8.89 8.28
C SER A 467 -56.64 9.20 7.32
N THR A 468 -56.10 10.42 7.39
CA THR A 468 -54.97 10.84 6.55
C THR A 468 -53.68 10.09 6.92
N HIS A 469 -53.44 9.86 8.21
CA HIS A 469 -52.31 9.05 8.69
C HIS A 469 -52.41 7.59 8.23
N GLN A 470 -53.61 7.00 8.27
CA GLN A 470 -53.84 5.63 7.81
C GLN A 470 -53.64 5.49 6.29
N ASN A 471 -54.07 6.48 5.50
CA ASN A 471 -53.85 6.50 4.06
C ASN A 471 -52.37 6.65 3.70
N LEU A 472 -51.63 7.53 4.38
CA LEU A 472 -50.18 7.68 4.18
C LEU A 472 -49.41 6.41 4.55
N ALA A 473 -49.79 5.76 5.64
CA ALA A 473 -49.18 4.48 6.05
C ALA A 473 -49.44 3.36 5.04
N LEU A 474 -50.64 3.30 4.44
CA LEU A 474 -50.98 2.35 3.39
C LEU A 474 -50.20 2.63 2.09
N GLU A 475 -50.07 3.89 1.68
CA GLU A 475 -49.26 4.26 0.52
C GLU A 475 -47.78 3.95 0.72
N LEU A 476 -47.24 4.20 1.91
CA LEU A 476 -45.85 3.88 2.26
C LEU A 476 -45.60 2.36 2.15
N ARG A 477 -46.54 1.54 2.64
CA ARG A 477 -46.46 0.07 2.51
C ARG A 477 -46.51 -0.38 1.06
N ARG A 478 -47.36 0.21 0.23
CA ARG A 478 -47.44 -0.10 -1.21
C ARG A 478 -46.15 0.25 -1.94
N ALA A 479 -45.64 1.47 -1.74
CA ALA A 479 -44.39 1.93 -2.36
C ALA A 479 -43.18 1.10 -1.90
N SER A 480 -43.12 0.74 -0.62
CA SER A 480 -42.05 -0.11 -0.07
C SER A 480 -42.10 -1.54 -0.61
N ALA A 481 -43.30 -2.12 -0.76
CA ALA A 481 -43.48 -3.44 -1.34
C ALA A 481 -43.12 -3.48 -2.84
N GLU A 482 -43.44 -2.41 -3.57
CA GLU A 482 -43.07 -2.26 -4.98
C GLU A 482 -41.55 -2.11 -5.16
N LEU A 483 -40.90 -1.31 -4.30
CA LEU A 483 -39.44 -1.19 -4.26
C LEU A 483 -38.77 -2.53 -3.91
N ALA A 484 -39.34 -3.29 -2.97
CA ALA A 484 -38.84 -4.62 -2.61
C ALA A 484 -38.94 -5.61 -3.79
N ARG A 485 -40.04 -5.58 -4.56
CA ARG A 485 -40.22 -6.41 -5.76
C ARG A 485 -39.23 -6.07 -6.88
N MET A 486 -38.90 -4.79 -7.07
CA MET A 486 -37.87 -4.41 -8.06
C MET A 486 -36.47 -4.84 -7.62
N ASN A 487 -36.18 -4.80 -6.32
CA ASN A 487 -34.88 -5.21 -5.78
C ASN A 487 -34.70 -6.74 -5.69
N SER A 488 -35.78 -7.52 -5.58
CA SER A 488 -35.70 -8.98 -5.54
C SER A 488 -35.32 -9.62 -6.89
N GLY A 489 -35.18 -8.81 -7.95
CA GLY A 489 -34.95 -9.28 -9.31
C GLY A 489 -36.17 -10.02 -9.86
N PRO A 490 -36.20 -10.32 -11.17
CA PRO A 490 -37.20 -11.23 -11.71
C PRO A 490 -37.04 -12.57 -10.98
N ASP A 491 -38.02 -12.88 -10.14
CA ASP A 491 -38.13 -14.17 -9.49
C ASP A 491 -37.98 -15.22 -10.59
N ASN A 492 -36.93 -16.04 -10.54
CA ASN A 492 -36.67 -17.10 -11.51
C ASN A 492 -37.75 -18.16 -11.30
N GLY A 493 -38.95 -17.84 -11.78
CA GLY A 493 -40.15 -18.62 -11.64
C GLY A 493 -39.92 -20.00 -12.23
N ARG A 494 -39.69 -20.95 -11.33
CA ARG A 494 -40.04 -22.34 -11.57
C ARG A 494 -41.51 -22.34 -12.04
N PRO A 495 -41.83 -22.85 -13.22
CA PRO A 495 -43.20 -22.80 -13.72
C PRO A 495 -44.09 -23.50 -12.69
N GLN A 496 -44.99 -22.75 -12.05
CA GLN A 496 -46.10 -23.35 -11.33
C GLN A 496 -46.93 -24.09 -12.38
N SER A 497 -46.92 -25.41 -12.28
CA SER A 497 -47.75 -26.28 -13.10
C SER A 497 -49.20 -25.86 -12.91
N THR A 498 -49.82 -25.38 -13.98
CA THR A 498 -51.28 -25.29 -14.13
C THR A 498 -51.83 -26.72 -14.11
N ALA A 499 -52.10 -27.22 -12.91
CA ALA A 499 -52.82 -28.47 -12.67
C ALA A 499 -54.27 -28.13 -12.32
N GLU A 500 -54.99 -27.41 -13.18
CA GLU A 500 -56.43 -27.17 -13.07
C GLU A 500 -57.02 -27.01 -14.49
N GLU A 501 -56.94 -28.06 -15.31
CA GLU A 501 -57.79 -28.21 -16.49
C GLU A 501 -57.78 -29.68 -16.94
N ASN A 502 -58.54 -30.52 -16.25
CA ASN A 502 -59.12 -31.75 -16.80
C ASN A 502 -60.06 -32.42 -15.77
N LYS A 503 -61.31 -31.94 -15.75
CA LYS A 503 -62.48 -32.73 -15.38
C LYS A 503 -63.53 -32.49 -16.45
N GLY A 504 -63.63 -33.42 -17.39
CA GLY A 504 -64.62 -33.36 -18.46
C GLY A 504 -64.32 -34.30 -19.62
N HIS A 505 -64.36 -35.62 -19.37
CA HIS A 505 -64.90 -36.63 -20.28
C HIS A 505 -65.17 -37.95 -19.56
#